data_AF-A0A3P7LU14-F1
#
_entry.id   AF-A0A3P7LU14-F1
#
_cell.length_a   1.000
_cell.length_b   1.000
_cell.length_c   1.000
_cell.angle_alpha   90.00
_cell.angle_beta   90.00
_cell.angle_gamma   90.00
#
_symmetry.space_group_name_H-M   'P 1'
#
loop_
_entity.id
_entity.type
_entity.pdbx_description
1 polymer ?
#
loop_
_entity_poly.entity_id
_entity_poly.type
_entity_poly.pdbx_seq_one_letter_code
_entity_poly.pdbx_strand_id
1 'polypeptide(L)'
;MYVQVIRRLNILESDYFDLEFVNEDGIRCWLDHTRPLIRQITHGKDFVFRFCVKFYTPHPNLLEEEYTRYLFALQIKRDLVTGVLICSENTSALLASYIVQAEIGDFIKEEYHDISYLRPLKLLHEPNDDRLHRIMEFHKSHMYV
;
A
#
# COMPACT_ATOMS: atom_id res chain seq x y z
N MET A 1 -9.01 -19.90 -7.93
CA MET A 1 -8.47 -18.59 -8.38
C MET A 1 -7.37 -18.10 -7.46
N TYR A 2 -7.66 -17.82 -6.18
CA TYR A 2 -6.69 -17.35 -5.18
C TYR A 2 -5.37 -18.15 -5.15
N VAL A 3 -5.43 -19.48 -5.05
CA VAL A 3 -4.25 -20.36 -5.07
C VAL A 3 -3.36 -20.16 -6.32
N GLN A 4 -3.96 -19.87 -7.48
CA GLN A 4 -3.20 -19.61 -8.71
C GLN A 4 -2.50 -18.24 -8.65
N VAL A 5 -3.12 -17.24 -8.03
CA VAL A 5 -2.50 -15.92 -7.80
C VAL A 5 -1.30 -16.06 -6.86
N ILE A 6 -1.48 -16.73 -5.72
CA ILE A 6 -0.39 -16.99 -4.76
C ILE A 6 0.77 -17.72 -5.42
N ARG A 7 0.49 -18.78 -6.19
CA ARG A 7 1.52 -19.53 -6.92
C ARG A 7 2.23 -18.69 -7.98
N ARG A 8 1.51 -17.86 -8.73
CA ARG A 8 2.12 -17.00 -9.76
C ARG A 8 2.98 -15.89 -9.18
N LEU A 9 2.58 -15.35 -8.04
CA LEU A 9 3.34 -14.33 -7.31
C LEU A 9 4.44 -14.94 -6.42
N ASN A 10 4.52 -16.27 -6.32
CA ASN A 10 5.47 -16.98 -5.47
C ASN A 10 5.45 -16.49 -4.00
N ILE A 11 4.24 -16.29 -3.45
CA ILE A 11 4.08 -15.81 -2.07
C ILE A 11 4.10 -17.00 -1.12
N LEU A 12 5.03 -16.98 -0.17
CA LEU A 12 5.15 -18.01 0.87
C LEU A 12 4.22 -17.72 2.05
N GLU A 13 4.23 -16.48 2.55
CA GLU A 13 3.38 -16.04 3.67
C GLU A 13 2.01 -15.57 3.18
N SER A 14 1.24 -16.47 2.54
CA SER A 14 -0.01 -16.09 1.88
C SER A 14 -1.15 -15.71 2.83
N ASP A 15 -1.07 -16.10 4.11
CA ASP A 15 -2.17 -15.96 5.07
C ASP A 15 -2.59 -14.50 5.34
N TYR A 16 -1.72 -13.54 5.01
CA TYR A 16 -2.00 -12.12 5.17
C TYR A 16 -2.83 -11.51 4.04
N PHE A 17 -2.95 -12.19 2.90
CA PHE A 17 -3.50 -11.63 1.68
C PHE A 17 -4.81 -12.28 1.25
N ASP A 18 -5.60 -11.53 0.51
CA ASP A 18 -6.79 -12.07 -0.15
C ASP A 18 -7.17 -11.20 -1.36
N LEU A 19 -8.23 -11.60 -2.06
CA LEU A 19 -8.79 -10.87 -3.18
C LEU A 19 -10.02 -10.08 -2.73
N GLU A 20 -10.05 -8.78 -3.03
CA GLU A 20 -11.27 -7.98 -2.96
C GLU A 20 -11.83 -7.75 -4.37
N PHE A 21 -13.14 -7.53 -4.46
CA PHE A 21 -13.84 -7.13 -5.67
C PHE A 21 -14.95 -6.14 -5.32
N VAL A 22 -15.53 -5.50 -6.34
CA VAL A 22 -16.70 -4.64 -6.17
C VAL A 22 -17.94 -5.42 -6.60
N ASN A 23 -18.92 -5.55 -5.71
CA ASN A 23 -20.16 -6.28 -5.98
C ASN A 23 -21.13 -5.46 -6.86
N GLU A 24 -22.32 -6.01 -7.13
CA GLU A 24 -23.36 -5.35 -7.95
C GLU A 24 -23.78 -3.97 -7.40
N ASP A 25 -23.76 -3.81 -6.08
CA ASP A 25 -24.15 -2.58 -5.37
C ASP A 25 -23.02 -1.54 -5.31
N GLY A 26 -21.85 -1.82 -5.92
CA GLY A 26 -20.70 -0.92 -5.85
C GLY A 26 -19.92 -1.01 -4.53
N ILE A 27 -20.21 -2.01 -3.70
CA ILE A 27 -19.59 -2.22 -2.39
C ILE A 27 -18.35 -3.11 -2.55
N ARG A 28 -17.25 -2.75 -1.87
CA ARG A 28 -16.06 -3.59 -1.81
C ARG A 28 -16.30 -4.79 -0.90
N CYS A 29 -16.05 -5.98 -1.42
CA CYS A 29 -16.23 -7.25 -0.72
C CYS A 29 -14.97 -8.10 -0.85
N TRP A 30 -14.65 -8.85 0.21
CA TRP A 30 -13.66 -9.92 0.14
C TRP A 30 -14.23 -11.13 -0.61
N LEU A 31 -13.38 -11.83 -1.34
CA LEU A 31 -13.73 -13.10 -1.97
C LEU A 31 -14.06 -14.15 -0.91
N ASP A 32 -15.25 -14.72 -0.96
CA ASP A 32 -15.65 -15.85 -0.13
C ASP A 32 -15.21 -17.16 -0.78
N HIS A 33 -14.18 -17.80 -0.23
CA HIS A 33 -13.64 -19.06 -0.75
C HIS A 33 -14.57 -20.27 -0.52
N THR A 34 -15.62 -20.13 0.30
CA THR A 34 -16.61 -21.20 0.56
C THR A 34 -17.76 -21.20 -0.44
N ARG A 35 -17.92 -20.12 -1.21
CA ARG A 35 -19.02 -19.95 -2.18
C ARG A 35 -18.47 -19.98 -3.61
N PRO A 36 -19.20 -20.57 -4.58
CA PRO A 36 -18.82 -20.47 -5.99
C PRO A 36 -18.70 -19.01 -6.44
N LEU A 37 -17.67 -18.70 -7.22
CA LEU A 37 -17.41 -17.33 -7.71
C LEU A 37 -18.62 -16.71 -8.42
N ILE A 38 -19.30 -17.52 -9.24
CA ILE A 38 -20.49 -17.11 -10.00
C ILE A 38 -21.64 -16.61 -9.11
N ARG A 39 -21.67 -16.96 -7.82
CA ARG A 39 -22.69 -16.50 -6.87
C ARG A 39 -22.31 -15.21 -6.14
N GLN A 40 -21.13 -14.67 -6.41
CA GLN A 40 -20.58 -13.50 -5.72
C GLN A 40 -20.35 -12.32 -6.67
N ILE A 41 -20.23 -12.60 -7.96
CA ILE A 41 -19.83 -11.63 -8.98
C ILE A 41 -21.02 -11.19 -9.83
N THR A 42 -20.92 -9.99 -10.40
CA THR A 42 -21.90 -9.46 -11.34
C THR A 42 -21.80 -10.15 -12.69
N HIS A 43 -22.92 -10.70 -13.17
CA HIS A 43 -22.97 -11.31 -14.50
C HIS A 43 -22.81 -10.26 -15.62
N GLY A 44 -22.02 -10.57 -16.64
CA GLY A 44 -21.88 -9.74 -17.85
C GLY A 44 -20.95 -8.53 -17.72
N LYS A 45 -20.19 -8.41 -16.62
CA LYS A 45 -19.11 -7.43 -16.47
C LYS A 45 -17.75 -8.12 -16.38
N ASP A 46 -16.69 -7.39 -16.77
CA ASP A 46 -15.33 -7.85 -16.56
C ASP A 46 -15.04 -8.04 -15.07
N PHE A 47 -14.44 -9.17 -14.73
CA PHE A 47 -14.11 -9.47 -13.34
C PHE A 47 -12.79 -8.81 -12.95
N VAL A 48 -12.89 -7.76 -12.13
CA VAL A 48 -11.73 -7.06 -11.58
C VAL A 48 -11.58 -7.46 -10.12
N PHE A 49 -10.53 -8.23 -9.83
CA PHE A 49 -10.09 -8.54 -8.47
C PHE A 49 -8.85 -7.74 -8.14
N ARG A 50 -8.75 -7.31 -6.89
CA ARG A 50 -7.55 -6.66 -6.35
C ARG A 50 -6.94 -7.52 -5.27
N PHE A 51 -5.67 -7.84 -5.44
CA PHE A 51 -4.88 -8.51 -4.41
C PHE A 51 -4.52 -7.51 -3.31
N CYS A 52 -4.90 -7.81 -2.07
CA CYS A 52 -4.79 -6.89 -0.95
C CYS A 52 -4.33 -7.60 0.32
N VAL A 53 -3.70 -6.86 1.23
CA VAL A 53 -3.53 -7.29 2.62
C VAL A 53 -4.90 -7.30 3.29
N LYS A 54 -5.31 -8.45 3.79
CA LYS A 54 -6.55 -8.65 4.56
C LYS A 54 -6.30 -8.59 6.06
N PHE A 55 -5.15 -9.08 6.50
CA PHE A 55 -4.75 -9.10 7.90
C PHE A 55 -3.41 -8.41 8.06
N TYR A 56 -3.42 -7.26 8.73
CA TYR A 56 -2.20 -6.56 9.10
C TYR A 56 -1.60 -7.19 10.35
N THR A 57 -0.31 -7.49 10.32
CA THR A 57 0.43 -7.85 11.53
C THR A 57 0.72 -6.59 12.36
N PRO A 58 0.55 -6.63 13.70
CA PRO A 58 0.96 -5.54 14.58
C PRO A 58 2.49 -5.39 14.68
N HIS A 59 3.24 -6.38 14.19
CA HIS A 59 4.68 -6.51 14.36
C HIS A 59 5.33 -6.81 13.00
N PRO A 60 6.02 -5.83 12.37
CA PRO A 60 6.66 -6.01 11.05
C PRO A 60 7.73 -7.10 11.02
N ASN A 61 8.37 -7.37 12.16
CA ASN A 61 9.37 -8.43 12.34
C ASN A 61 8.77 -9.84 12.31
N LEU A 62 7.43 -9.99 12.27
CA LEU A 62 6.77 -11.27 12.01
C LEU A 62 6.69 -11.60 10.53
N LEU A 63 6.93 -10.63 9.64
CA LEU A 63 7.03 -10.89 8.21
C LEU A 63 8.46 -11.34 7.94
N GLU A 64 8.66 -12.63 7.66
CA GLU A 64 9.99 -13.21 7.43
C GLU A 64 10.49 -12.93 6.01
N GLU A 65 9.58 -12.91 5.03
CA GLU A 65 9.94 -12.75 3.62
C GLU A 65 10.02 -11.29 3.20
N GLU A 66 11.09 -10.96 2.49
CA GLU A 66 11.29 -9.61 1.93
C GLU A 66 10.19 -9.23 0.95
N TYR A 67 9.76 -10.19 0.13
CA TYR A 67 8.68 -9.96 -0.83
C TYR A 67 7.34 -9.68 -0.14
N THR A 68 7.04 -10.37 0.97
CA THR A 68 5.85 -10.07 1.78
C THR A 68 5.91 -8.66 2.35
N ARG A 69 7.06 -8.26 2.92
CA ARG A 69 7.27 -6.88 3.42
C ARG A 69 7.07 -5.84 2.32
N TYR A 70 7.58 -6.11 1.12
CA TYR A 70 7.38 -5.24 -0.04
C TYR A 70 5.90 -5.10 -0.42
N LEU A 71 5.15 -6.22 -0.49
CA LEU A 71 3.72 -6.18 -0.80
C LEU A 71 2.92 -5.42 0.28
N PHE A 72 3.28 -5.56 1.54
CA PHE A 72 2.72 -4.77 2.64
C PHE A 72 3.00 -3.27 2.46
N ALA A 73 4.23 -2.89 2.10
CA ALA A 73 4.59 -1.50 1.85
C ALA A 73 3.78 -0.91 0.68
N LEU A 74 3.59 -1.68 -0.40
CA LEU A 74 2.75 -1.26 -1.53
C LEU A 74 1.29 -1.07 -1.13
N GLN A 75 0.76 -1.94 -0.29
CA GLN A 75 -0.59 -1.80 0.26
C GLN A 75 -0.70 -0.53 1.11
N ILE A 76 0.24 -0.28 2.02
CA ILE A 76 0.25 0.93 2.86
C ILE A 76 0.32 2.20 1.98
N LYS A 77 1.18 2.22 0.96
CA LYS A 77 1.24 3.32 -0.01
C LYS A 77 -0.12 3.57 -0.64
N ARG A 78 -0.77 2.52 -1.14
CA ARG A 78 -2.09 2.63 -1.76
C ARG A 78 -3.14 3.16 -0.79
N ASP A 79 -3.13 2.68 0.45
CA ASP A 79 -4.13 3.05 1.45
C ASP A 79 -3.93 4.48 1.96
N LEU A 80 -2.69 4.98 2.00
CA LEU A 80 -2.39 6.41 2.22
C LEU A 80 -2.92 7.30 1.10
N VAL A 81 -2.70 6.91 -0.16
CA VAL A 81 -3.11 7.68 -1.34
C VAL A 81 -4.63 7.71 -1.51
N THR A 82 -5.29 6.60 -1.20
CA THR A 82 -6.75 6.48 -1.31
C THR A 82 -7.50 6.96 -0.06
N GLY A 83 -6.79 7.34 1.00
CA GLY A 83 -7.39 7.83 2.25
C GLY A 83 -8.03 6.73 3.10
N VAL A 84 -7.79 5.46 2.77
CA VAL A 84 -8.29 4.29 3.51
C VAL A 84 -7.55 4.13 4.84
N LEU A 85 -6.25 4.46 4.88
CA LEU A 85 -5.45 4.37 6.09
C LEU A 85 -5.65 5.61 6.98
N ILE A 86 -6.50 5.48 7.99
CA ILE A 86 -6.75 6.52 8.99
C ILE A 86 -5.66 6.46 10.07
N CYS A 87 -4.82 7.49 10.15
CA CYS A 87 -3.80 7.63 11.17
C CYS A 87 -3.51 9.10 11.49
N SER A 88 -2.69 9.37 12.51
CA SER A 88 -2.26 10.74 12.81
C SER A 88 -1.46 11.33 11.65
N GLU A 89 -1.47 12.65 11.53
CA GLU A 89 -0.77 13.34 10.45
C GLU A 89 0.74 13.04 10.45
N ASN A 90 1.35 13.03 11.64
CA ASN A 90 2.75 12.63 11.83
C ASN A 90 3.02 11.19 11.39
N THR A 91 2.13 10.24 11.73
CA THR A 91 2.26 8.85 11.29
C THR A 91 2.16 8.75 9.77
N SER A 92 1.22 9.45 9.15
CA SER A 92 1.04 9.45 7.70
C SER A 92 2.28 10.01 6.98
N ALA A 93 2.87 11.09 7.50
CA ALA A 93 4.06 11.71 6.94
C ALA A 93 5.30 10.83 7.12
N LEU A 94 5.43 10.17 8.28
CA LEU A 94 6.51 9.21 8.52
C LEU A 94 6.42 8.02 7.56
N LEU A 95 5.25 7.39 7.41
CA LEU A 95 5.06 6.29 6.45
C LEU A 95 5.34 6.74 5.01
N ALA A 96 4.83 7.90 4.61
CA ALA A 96 5.12 8.47 3.30
C ALA A 96 6.62 8.73 3.09
N SER A 97 7.35 9.16 4.11
CA SER A 97 8.80 9.37 4.00
C SER A 97 9.60 8.07 3.83
N TYR A 98 9.14 6.94 4.38
CA TYR A 98 9.72 5.63 4.09
C TYR A 98 9.45 5.19 2.64
N ILE A 99 8.26 5.52 2.11
CA ILE A 99 7.95 5.27 0.69
C ILE A 99 8.86 6.09 -0.21
N VAL A 100 9.09 7.36 0.13
CA VAL A 100 10.05 8.23 -0.60
C VAL A 100 11.43 7.60 -0.59
N GLN A 101 11.95 7.25 0.60
CA GLN A 101 13.25 6.61 0.76
C GLN A 101 13.39 5.35 -0.10
N ALA A 102 12.33 4.53 -0.18
CA ALA A 102 12.33 3.31 -0.99
C ALA A 102 12.29 3.57 -2.50
N GLU A 103 11.72 4.70 -2.95
CA GLU A 103 11.57 5.02 -4.38
C GLU A 103 12.72 5.82 -4.97
N ILE A 104 13.29 6.76 -4.20
CA ILE A 104 14.32 7.68 -4.70
C ILE A 104 15.64 7.61 -3.94
N GLY A 105 15.73 6.79 -2.89
CA GLY A 105 16.94 6.66 -2.08
C GLY A 105 17.09 7.78 -1.05
N ASP A 106 18.33 8.08 -0.66
CA ASP A 106 18.65 9.07 0.36
C ASP A 106 18.33 10.50 -0.07
N PHE A 107 18.08 11.37 0.90
CA PHE A 107 17.92 12.80 0.64
C PHE A 107 19.24 13.44 0.18
N ILE A 108 19.28 13.93 -1.05
CA ILE A 108 20.43 14.64 -1.63
C ILE A 108 20.16 16.15 -1.58
N LYS A 109 20.90 16.90 -0.75
CA LYS A 109 20.68 18.33 -0.54
C LYS A 109 20.86 19.17 -1.80
N GLU A 110 21.77 18.74 -2.68
CA GLU A 110 22.08 19.39 -3.96
C GLU A 110 21.02 19.15 -5.03
N GLU A 111 20.14 18.15 -4.84
CA GLU A 111 19.09 17.80 -5.79
C GLU A 111 17.71 18.25 -5.27
N TYR A 112 17.42 17.97 -4.00
CA TYR A 112 16.11 18.15 -3.38
C TYR A 112 16.02 19.47 -2.61
N HIS A 113 15.92 20.57 -3.35
CA HIS A 113 15.93 21.93 -2.81
C HIS A 113 14.69 22.29 -1.97
N ASP A 114 13.52 21.80 -2.38
CA ASP A 114 12.22 22.09 -1.74
C ASP A 114 11.27 20.87 -1.84
N ILE A 115 10.00 21.03 -1.47
CA ILE A 115 9.00 19.94 -1.50
C ILE A 115 8.56 19.52 -2.92
N SER A 116 9.03 20.18 -3.98
CA SER A 116 8.59 19.91 -5.35
C SER A 116 8.90 18.48 -5.81
N TYR A 117 10.01 17.88 -5.35
CA TYR A 117 10.38 16.50 -5.70
C TYR A 117 9.38 15.46 -5.15
N LEU A 118 8.59 15.81 -4.13
CA LEU A 118 7.59 14.92 -3.54
C LEU A 118 6.28 14.89 -4.34
N ARG A 119 5.96 15.96 -5.08
CA ARG A 119 4.67 16.11 -5.77
C ARG A 119 4.42 15.01 -6.83
N PRO A 120 5.41 14.62 -7.66
CA PRO A 120 5.24 13.54 -8.63
C PRO A 120 4.96 12.16 -7.99
N LEU A 121 5.40 11.94 -6.74
CA LEU A 121 5.31 10.64 -6.07
C LEU A 121 3.89 10.29 -5.58
N LYS A 122 2.98 11.27 -5.53
CA LYS A 122 1.58 11.11 -5.10
C LYS A 122 1.46 10.28 -3.82
N LEU A 123 1.97 10.80 -2.71
CA LEU A 123 2.18 10.01 -1.47
C LEU A 123 0.96 9.95 -0.55
N LEU A 124 0.03 10.90 -0.66
CA LEU A 124 -1.06 11.10 0.30
C LEU A 124 -2.38 11.38 -0.42
N HIS A 125 -3.48 11.00 0.22
CA HIS A 125 -4.81 11.54 -0.07
C HIS A 125 -4.82 13.04 0.26
N GLU A 126 -5.24 13.88 -0.68
CA GLU A 126 -5.32 15.35 -0.52
C GLU A 126 -4.01 15.98 0.02
N PRO A 127 -2.92 15.97 -0.77
CA PRO A 127 -1.66 16.55 -0.35
C PRO A 127 -1.78 18.08 -0.21
N ASN A 128 -1.12 18.64 0.80
CA ASN A 128 -0.90 20.08 0.95
C ASN A 128 0.58 20.34 1.30
N ASP A 129 1.01 21.60 1.21
CA ASP A 129 2.43 21.93 1.38
C ASP A 129 2.92 21.63 2.81
N ASP A 130 2.12 21.85 3.85
CA ASP A 130 2.51 21.54 5.25
C ASP A 130 2.80 20.04 5.44
N ARG A 131 1.94 19.18 4.88
CA ARG A 131 2.10 17.72 4.93
C ARG A 131 3.32 17.27 4.11
N LEU A 132 3.57 17.88 2.97
CA LEU A 132 4.76 17.59 2.16
C LEU A 132 6.05 18.06 2.85
N HIS A 133 6.03 19.22 3.51
CA HIS A 133 7.15 19.68 4.33
C HIS A 133 7.47 18.67 5.44
N ARG A 134 6.43 18.16 6.12
CA ARG A 134 6.61 17.16 7.16
C ARG A 134 7.23 15.86 6.64
N ILE A 135 6.82 15.42 5.44
CA ILE A 135 7.43 14.26 4.78
C ILE A 135 8.91 14.52 4.46
N MET A 136 9.23 15.70 3.92
CA MET A 136 10.61 16.09 3.60
C MET A 136 11.50 16.11 4.85
N GLU A 137 10.98 16.58 5.99
CA GLU A 137 11.71 16.56 7.27
C GLU A 137 12.07 15.13 7.70
N PHE A 138 11.13 14.19 7.62
CA PHE A 138 11.40 12.79 7.94
C PHE A 138 12.36 12.15 6.93
N HIS A 139 12.21 12.43 5.64
CA HIS A 139 13.09 11.91 4.59
C HIS A 139 14.56 12.32 4.84
N LYS A 140 14.80 13.57 5.26
CA LYS A 140 16.14 14.04 5.66
C LYS A 140 16.73 13.27 6.84
N SER A 141 15.90 12.73 7.74
CA SER A 141 16.35 12.01 8.94
C SER A 141 16.63 10.53 8.71
N HIS A 142 16.27 9.98 7.55
CA HIS A 142 16.43 8.55 7.23
C HIS A 142 17.84 8.14 6.80
N MET A 143 18.79 9.08 6.76
CA MET A 143 20.18 8.87 6.34
C MET A 143 20.74 7.55 6.90
N TYR A 144 21.01 6.60 6.00
CA TYR A 144 21.81 5.44 6.34
C TYR A 144 23.23 5.92 6.66
N VAL A 145 23.69 5.65 7.88
CA VAL A 145 25.10 5.84 8.28
C VAL A 145 25.95 4.76 7.62
#